data_AF-A0A5E4S2K9-F1
#
_entry.id   AF-A0A5E4S2K9-F1
#
_cell.length_a   1.000
_cell.length_b   1.000
_cell.length_c   1.000
_cell.angle_alpha   90.00
_cell.angle_beta   90.00
_cell.angle_gamma   90.00
#
_symmetry.space_group_name_H-M   'P 1'
#
loop_
_entity.id
_entity.type
_entity.pdbx_description
1 polymer ?
#
loop_
_entity_poly.entity_id
_entity_poly.type
_entity_poly.pdbx_seq_one_letter_code
_entity_poly.pdbx_strand_id
1 'polypeptide(L)'
;MTTATPTARTIARAQTRSEELANSLSHGLACLAALAAIPFLFTAVRPPMPSTVQQIGIGVFAVTMVVVYLASALYHGLPDGRAKRVFMRVDHCAIFLFIAGTYTPFTVKILHDPWGWPLLTGVWTMAIAGLVAKSLGWLDRPLVSTLLYIGLGWMAVLVAGPVLAAIPGPGAGWLYAGGAAYTVGAIFYSLDGHIKFGHLVWHIFAIGGTVCHYLAVWRYI
;
A
#
# COMPACT_ATOMS: atom_id res chain seq x y z
N MET A 1 3.59 -36.76 39.17
CA MET A 1 2.84 -36.96 37.91
C MET A 1 2.22 -35.61 37.55
N THR A 2 2.96 -34.77 36.82
CA THR A 2 2.56 -33.40 36.48
C THR A 2 1.93 -33.38 35.10
N THR A 3 0.60 -33.25 35.05
CA THR A 3 -0.15 -33.03 33.82
C THR A 3 0.13 -31.62 33.31
N ALA A 4 0.98 -31.49 32.30
CA ALA A 4 1.16 -30.24 31.57
C ALA A 4 -0.14 -29.91 30.81
N THR A 5 -0.78 -28.80 31.17
CA THR A 5 -1.90 -28.22 30.42
C THR A 5 -1.39 -27.79 29.04
N PRO A 6 -2.07 -28.12 27.93
CA PRO A 6 -1.68 -27.61 26.62
C PRO A 6 -1.88 -26.08 26.67
N THR A 7 -0.80 -25.32 26.45
CA THR A 7 -0.88 -23.89 26.21
C THR A 7 -1.81 -23.70 25.00
N ALA A 8 -2.95 -23.03 25.24
CA ALA A 8 -3.90 -22.67 24.21
C ALA A 8 -3.19 -21.77 23.19
N ARG A 9 -2.65 -22.38 22.14
CA ARG A 9 -2.18 -21.68 20.96
C ARG A 9 -3.44 -21.10 20.32
N THR A 10 -3.73 -19.83 20.57
CA THR A 10 -4.91 -19.14 20.02
C THR A 10 -4.88 -19.30 18.50
N ILE A 11 -5.72 -20.20 17.98
CA ILE A 11 -5.80 -20.46 16.55
C ILE A 11 -6.55 -19.27 15.95
N ALA A 12 -5.88 -18.51 15.09
CA ALA A 12 -6.52 -17.43 14.35
C ALA A 12 -7.75 -17.96 13.62
N ARG A 13 -8.88 -17.26 13.75
CA ARG A 13 -10.15 -17.64 13.15
C ARG A 13 -10.09 -17.47 11.63
N ALA A 14 -10.61 -18.45 10.89
CA ALA A 14 -10.84 -18.28 9.45
C ALA A 14 -11.94 -17.24 9.18
N GLN A 15 -11.76 -16.43 8.14
CA GLN A 15 -12.76 -15.45 7.72
C GLN A 15 -14.01 -16.17 7.16
N THR A 16 -15.19 -15.65 7.45
CA THR A 16 -16.45 -16.16 6.88
C THR A 16 -16.62 -15.68 5.44
N ARG A 17 -17.55 -16.30 4.70
CA ARG A 17 -17.93 -15.85 3.35
C ARG A 17 -18.39 -14.39 3.31
N SER A 18 -19.08 -13.92 4.36
CA SER A 18 -19.52 -12.52 4.42
C SER A 18 -18.36 -11.54 4.62
N GLU A 19 -17.31 -11.96 5.33
CA GLU A 19 -16.11 -11.14 5.54
C GLU A 19 -15.28 -11.08 4.26
N GLU A 20 -15.05 -12.22 3.62
CA GLU A 20 -14.40 -12.31 2.31
C GLU A 20 -15.14 -11.48 1.24
N LEU A 21 -16.48 -11.55 1.22
CA LEU A 21 -17.29 -10.73 0.32
C LEU A 21 -17.13 -9.24 0.63
N ALA A 22 -17.15 -8.85 1.91
CA ALA A 22 -16.97 -7.44 2.30
C ALA A 22 -15.58 -6.92 1.90
N ASN A 23 -14.53 -7.72 2.10
CA ASN A 23 -13.17 -7.39 1.70
C ASN A 23 -13.03 -7.25 0.17
N SER A 24 -13.63 -8.19 -0.58
CA SER A 24 -13.63 -8.15 -2.04
C SER A 24 -14.36 -6.92 -2.57
N LEU A 25 -15.54 -6.61 -2.02
CA LEU A 25 -16.32 -5.43 -2.41
C LEU A 25 -15.62 -4.12 -2.05
N SER A 26 -15.00 -4.01 -0.88
CA SER A 26 -14.33 -2.77 -0.47
C SER A 26 -13.18 -2.41 -1.41
N HIS A 27 -12.33 -3.38 -1.75
CA HIS A 27 -11.23 -3.16 -2.70
C HIS A 27 -11.69 -3.16 -4.16
N GLY A 28 -12.76 -3.86 -4.52
CA GLY A 28 -13.38 -3.75 -5.84
C GLY A 28 -13.91 -2.34 -6.13
N LEU A 29 -14.61 -1.75 -5.16
CA LEU A 29 -15.07 -0.36 -5.24
C LEU A 29 -13.89 0.62 -5.27
N ALA A 30 -12.85 0.39 -4.45
CA ALA A 30 -11.63 1.20 -4.48
C ALA A 30 -10.91 1.10 -5.83
N CYS A 31 -10.89 -0.06 -6.48
CA CYS A 31 -10.33 -0.25 -7.82
C CYS A 31 -11.10 0.57 -8.87
N LEU A 32 -12.44 0.55 -8.84
CA LEU A 32 -13.26 1.35 -9.75
C LEU A 32 -13.06 2.85 -9.51
N ALA A 33 -13.01 3.28 -8.25
CA ALA A 33 -12.70 4.66 -7.88
C ALA A 33 -11.30 5.08 -8.35
N ALA A 34 -10.30 4.22 -8.16
CA ALA A 34 -8.93 4.41 -8.63
C ALA A 34 -8.89 4.65 -10.14
N LEU A 35 -9.54 3.78 -10.93
CA LEU A 35 -9.64 3.93 -12.39
C LEU A 35 -10.29 5.26 -12.79
N ALA A 36 -11.40 5.63 -12.15
CA ALA A 36 -12.08 6.91 -12.40
C ALA A 36 -11.22 8.12 -12.00
N ALA A 37 -10.32 7.95 -11.03
CA ALA A 37 -9.47 9.00 -10.50
C ALA A 37 -8.19 9.26 -11.33
N ILE A 38 -7.79 8.32 -12.21
CA ILE A 38 -6.56 8.42 -13.02
C ILE A 38 -6.52 9.67 -13.91
N PRO A 39 -7.56 10.04 -14.68
CA PRO A 39 -7.49 11.21 -15.57
C PRO A 39 -7.17 12.50 -14.82
N PHE A 40 -7.70 12.65 -13.60
CA PHE A 40 -7.45 13.81 -12.76
C PHE A 40 -5.99 13.89 -12.30
N LEU A 41 -5.32 12.77 -12.01
CA LEU A 41 -3.90 12.77 -11.66
C LEU A 41 -3.04 13.40 -12.75
N PHE A 42 -3.34 13.12 -14.02
CA PHE A 42 -2.60 13.72 -15.14
C PHE A 42 -2.86 15.22 -15.30
N THR A 43 -3.93 15.77 -14.71
CA THR A 43 -4.15 17.22 -14.66
C THR A 43 -3.26 17.95 -13.65
N ALA A 44 -2.53 17.22 -12.80
CA ALA A 44 -1.57 17.77 -11.83
C ALA A 44 -0.25 18.21 -12.50
N VAL A 45 0.08 17.64 -13.67
CA VAL A 45 1.25 18.04 -14.45
C VAL A 45 0.80 19.05 -15.51
N ARG A 46 0.73 20.33 -15.11
CA ARG A 46 0.31 21.43 -16.00
C ARG A 46 1.50 22.13 -16.68
N PRO A 47 1.25 22.82 -17.82
CA PRO A 47 2.23 23.56 -18.62
C PRO A 47 3.22 24.48 -17.87
N PRO A 48 4.35 24.87 -18.52
CA PRO A 48 4.51 24.94 -19.98
C PRO A 48 4.92 23.63 -20.67
N MET A 49 5.46 22.63 -19.96
CA MET A 49 5.62 21.28 -20.50
C MET A 49 5.88 20.30 -19.34
N PRO A 50 4.97 19.34 -19.09
CA PRO A 50 5.25 18.19 -18.22
C PRO A 50 6.51 17.47 -18.70
N SER A 51 7.50 17.26 -17.84
CA SER A 51 8.61 16.38 -18.24
C SER A 51 8.07 14.95 -18.42
N THR A 52 8.56 14.22 -19.42
CA THR A 52 8.20 12.81 -19.63
C THR A 52 8.36 11.99 -18.36
N VAL A 53 9.39 12.32 -17.57
CA VAL A 53 9.67 11.66 -16.29
C VAL A 53 8.54 11.87 -15.28
N GLN A 54 8.00 13.10 -15.16
CA GLN A 54 6.87 13.38 -14.26
C GLN A 54 5.61 12.60 -14.65
N GLN A 55 5.30 12.51 -15.95
CA GLN A 55 4.18 11.71 -16.44
C GLN A 55 4.37 10.22 -16.12
N ILE A 56 5.59 9.71 -16.28
CA ILE A 56 5.93 8.33 -15.89
C ILE A 56 5.73 8.14 -14.39
N GLY A 57 6.18 9.08 -13.55
CA GLY A 57 6.03 8.97 -12.10
C GLY A 57 4.57 8.91 -11.65
N ILE A 58 3.70 9.73 -12.24
CA ILE A 58 2.26 9.65 -12.00
C ILE A 58 1.66 8.35 -12.55
N GLY A 59 2.08 7.92 -13.74
CA GLY A 59 1.63 6.65 -14.33
C GLY A 59 1.98 5.44 -13.46
N VAL A 60 3.18 5.43 -12.89
CA VAL A 60 3.63 4.39 -11.96
C VAL A 60 2.77 4.36 -10.70
N PHE A 61 2.49 5.53 -10.10
CA PHE A 61 1.57 5.61 -8.96
C PHE A 61 0.17 5.10 -9.32
N ALA A 62 -0.39 5.54 -10.46
CA ALA A 62 -1.71 5.14 -10.93
C ALA A 62 -1.82 3.63 -11.18
N VAL A 63 -0.84 3.03 -11.88
CA VAL A 63 -0.85 1.60 -12.21
C VAL A 63 -0.72 0.76 -10.94
N THR A 64 0.21 1.08 -10.05
CA THR A 64 0.40 0.32 -8.81
C THR A 64 -0.81 0.43 -7.88
N MET A 65 -1.47 1.58 -7.84
CA MET A 65 -2.74 1.80 -7.14
C MET A 65 -3.85 0.87 -7.66
N VAL A 66 -4.03 0.78 -8.98
CA VAL A 66 -5.04 -0.14 -9.56
C VAL A 66 -4.67 -1.60 -9.28
N VAL A 67 -3.39 -1.97 -9.43
CA VAL A 67 -2.93 -3.35 -9.25
C VAL A 67 -3.18 -3.84 -7.83
N VAL A 68 -2.89 -3.04 -6.79
CA VAL A 68 -3.11 -3.47 -5.40
C VAL A 68 -4.59 -3.72 -5.10
N TYR A 69 -5.49 -2.84 -5.56
CA TYR A 69 -6.92 -3.02 -5.32
C TYR A 69 -7.53 -4.15 -6.14
N LEU A 70 -7.12 -4.29 -7.40
CA LEU A 70 -7.59 -5.38 -8.25
C LEU A 70 -7.12 -6.74 -7.71
N ALA A 71 -5.83 -6.86 -7.34
CA ALA A 71 -5.28 -8.10 -6.81
C ALA A 71 -6.00 -8.53 -5.54
N SER A 72 -6.25 -7.59 -4.62
CA SER A 72 -6.94 -7.86 -3.37
C SER A 72 -8.42 -8.23 -3.58
N ALA A 73 -9.12 -7.49 -4.44
CA ALA A 73 -10.51 -7.78 -4.77
C ALA A 73 -10.68 -9.19 -5.34
N LEU A 74 -9.78 -9.59 -6.25
CA LEU A 74 -9.75 -10.93 -6.83
C LEU A 74 -9.37 -12.00 -5.80
N TYR A 75 -8.38 -11.75 -4.94
CA TYR A 75 -7.99 -12.68 -3.88
C TYR A 75 -9.18 -13.04 -2.97
N HIS A 76 -9.87 -12.03 -2.44
CA HIS A 76 -11.00 -12.23 -1.53
C HIS A 76 -12.26 -12.75 -2.25
N GLY A 77 -12.41 -12.45 -3.56
CA GLY A 77 -13.54 -12.92 -4.36
C GLY A 77 -13.42 -14.38 -4.82
N LEU A 78 -12.22 -14.96 -4.80
CA LEU A 78 -11.99 -16.32 -5.26
C LEU A 78 -12.39 -17.37 -4.19
N PRO A 79 -12.96 -18.52 -4.60
CA PRO A 79 -13.22 -19.62 -3.69
C PRO A 79 -11.92 -20.30 -3.24
N ASP A 80 -11.98 -21.03 -2.13
CA ASP A 80 -10.82 -21.75 -1.60
C ASP A 80 -10.25 -22.72 -2.63
N GLY A 81 -8.94 -22.65 -2.85
CA GLY A 81 -8.28 -23.46 -3.87
C GLY A 81 -6.93 -22.91 -4.31
N ARG A 82 -6.38 -23.49 -5.38
CA ARG A 82 -5.09 -23.07 -5.93
C ARG A 82 -5.10 -21.61 -6.41
N ALA A 83 -6.18 -21.19 -7.06
CA ALA A 83 -6.33 -19.82 -7.55
C ALA A 83 -6.26 -18.79 -6.41
N LYS A 84 -7.06 -18.97 -5.35
CA LYS A 84 -7.04 -18.09 -4.17
C LYS A 84 -5.65 -18.00 -3.53
N ARG A 85 -4.92 -19.12 -3.41
CA ARG A 85 -3.54 -19.10 -2.87
C ARG A 85 -2.56 -18.32 -3.75
N VAL A 86 -2.71 -18.39 -5.07
CA VAL A 86 -1.88 -17.60 -6.00
C VAL A 86 -2.23 -16.12 -5.87
N PHE A 87 -3.51 -15.76 -5.93
CA PHE A 87 -3.94 -14.36 -5.82
C PHE A 87 -3.63 -13.76 -4.45
N MET A 88 -3.65 -14.54 -3.36
CA MET A 88 -3.16 -14.10 -2.05
C MET A 88 -1.70 -13.66 -2.09
N ARG A 89 -0.84 -14.38 -2.83
CA ARG A 89 0.56 -13.98 -3.00
C ARG A 89 0.67 -12.74 -3.88
N VAL A 90 -0.10 -12.66 -4.96
CA VAL A 90 -0.14 -11.49 -5.85
C VAL A 90 -0.57 -10.24 -5.08
N ASP A 91 -1.61 -10.35 -4.27
CA ASP A 91 -2.12 -9.28 -3.41
C ASP A 91 -1.04 -8.75 -2.46
N HIS A 92 -0.39 -9.66 -1.72
CA HIS A 92 0.71 -9.27 -0.83
C HIS A 92 1.92 -8.67 -1.57
N CYS A 93 2.25 -9.18 -2.76
CA CYS A 93 3.31 -8.60 -3.59
C CYS A 93 2.94 -7.20 -4.10
N ALA A 94 1.67 -6.96 -4.41
CA ALA A 94 1.19 -5.67 -4.90
C ALA A 94 1.34 -4.55 -3.84
N ILE A 95 1.29 -4.88 -2.55
CA ILE A 95 1.55 -3.92 -1.46
C ILE A 95 2.96 -3.33 -1.57
N PHE A 96 4.00 -4.16 -1.81
CA PHE A 96 5.38 -3.66 -1.99
C PHE A 96 5.47 -2.68 -3.16
N LEU A 97 4.89 -3.06 -4.31
CA LEU A 97 4.89 -2.23 -5.51
C LEU A 97 4.14 -0.91 -5.30
N PHE A 98 3.00 -0.96 -4.62
CA PHE A 98 2.20 0.23 -4.38
C PHE A 98 2.87 1.19 -3.41
N ILE A 99 3.54 0.69 -2.36
CA ILE A 99 4.35 1.56 -1.50
C ILE A 99 5.41 2.28 -2.34
N ALA A 100 6.22 1.58 -3.15
CA ALA A 100 7.20 2.24 -4.02
C ALA A 100 6.56 3.19 -5.05
N GLY A 101 5.39 2.82 -5.58
CA GLY A 101 4.60 3.64 -6.48
C GLY A 101 4.18 4.97 -5.86
N THR A 102 3.85 5.00 -4.56
CA THR A 102 3.47 6.24 -3.85
C THR A 102 4.61 7.24 -3.72
N TYR A 103 5.87 6.78 -3.67
CA TYR A 103 7.04 7.67 -3.64
C TYR A 103 7.36 8.30 -4.99
N THR A 104 7.17 7.53 -6.06
CA THR A 104 7.67 7.85 -7.40
C THR A 104 7.30 9.26 -7.90
N PRO A 105 6.04 9.75 -7.80
CA PRO A 105 5.72 11.09 -8.27
C PRO A 105 6.41 12.19 -7.45
N PHE A 106 6.60 12.00 -6.13
CA PHE A 106 7.30 12.96 -5.28
C PHE A 106 8.80 12.99 -5.58
N THR A 107 9.42 11.83 -5.74
CA THR A 107 10.87 11.73 -5.99
C THR A 107 11.27 12.22 -7.36
N VAL A 108 10.37 12.19 -8.34
CA VAL A 108 10.65 12.65 -9.70
C VAL A 108 10.34 14.13 -9.89
N LYS A 109 9.31 14.65 -9.21
CA LYS A 109 8.82 16.02 -9.44
C LYS A 109 9.33 17.03 -8.41
N ILE A 110 9.49 16.62 -7.16
CA ILE A 110 9.76 17.54 -6.03
C ILE A 110 11.18 17.37 -5.52
N LEU A 111 11.62 16.12 -5.34
CA LEU A 111 12.96 15.84 -4.85
C LEU A 111 13.91 15.75 -6.03
N HIS A 112 14.84 16.68 -6.11
CA HIS A 112 16.00 16.56 -7.00
C HIS A 112 17.17 15.92 -6.25
N ASP A 113 18.32 15.82 -6.93
CA ASP A 113 19.56 15.42 -6.26
C ASP A 113 19.90 16.40 -5.11
N PRO A 114 20.41 15.90 -3.97
CA PRO A 114 20.90 14.52 -3.75
C PRO A 114 19.84 13.54 -3.20
N TRP A 115 18.56 13.91 -3.10
CA TRP A 115 17.57 13.11 -2.35
C TRP A 115 16.64 12.27 -3.24
N GLY A 116 16.26 12.78 -4.41
CA GLY A 116 15.25 12.16 -5.28
C GLY A 116 15.66 10.77 -5.79
N TRP A 117 16.76 10.69 -6.53
CA TRP A 117 17.23 9.43 -7.14
C TRP A 117 17.67 8.38 -6.11
N PRO A 118 18.42 8.72 -5.04
CA PRO A 118 18.77 7.73 -4.02
C PRO A 118 17.56 7.18 -3.28
N LEU A 119 16.56 8.01 -2.96
CA LEU A 119 15.34 7.51 -2.34
C LEU A 119 14.56 6.62 -3.30
N LEU A 120 14.36 7.05 -4.55
CA LEU A 120 13.63 6.30 -5.57
C LEU A 120 14.27 4.92 -5.80
N THR A 121 15.58 4.86 -5.97
CA THR A 121 16.30 3.60 -6.15
C THR A 121 16.20 2.72 -4.90
N GLY A 122 16.41 3.28 -3.71
CA GLY A 122 16.28 2.56 -2.44
C GLY A 122 14.91 1.92 -2.24
N VAL A 123 13.82 2.69 -2.41
CA VAL A 123 12.45 2.17 -2.21
C VAL A 123 12.09 1.10 -3.24
N TRP A 124 12.48 1.27 -4.51
CA TRP A 124 12.20 0.27 -5.56
C TRP A 124 13.04 -1.00 -5.37
N THR A 125 14.31 -0.88 -5.00
CA THR A 125 15.15 -2.05 -4.68
C THR A 125 14.54 -2.85 -3.53
N MET A 126 14.14 -2.18 -2.44
CA MET A 126 13.50 -2.85 -1.30
C MET A 126 12.14 -3.45 -1.67
N ALA A 127 11.33 -2.77 -2.48
CA ALA A 127 10.04 -3.28 -2.96
C ALA A 127 10.20 -4.52 -3.84
N ILE A 128 11.15 -4.51 -4.78
CA ILE A 128 11.43 -5.67 -5.65
C ILE A 128 11.98 -6.83 -4.82
N ALA A 129 12.91 -6.57 -3.89
CA ALA A 129 13.43 -7.60 -3.00
C ALA A 129 12.30 -8.23 -2.14
N GLY A 130 11.41 -7.39 -1.59
CA GLY A 130 10.23 -7.81 -0.83
C GLY A 130 9.26 -8.64 -1.68
N LEU A 131 8.95 -8.20 -2.90
CA LEU A 131 8.13 -8.93 -3.86
C LEU A 131 8.72 -10.31 -4.18
N VAL A 132 10.02 -10.38 -4.49
CA VAL A 132 10.71 -11.63 -4.80
C VAL A 132 10.66 -12.56 -3.59
N ALA A 133 11.06 -12.07 -2.41
CA ALA A 133 11.03 -12.86 -1.19
C ALA A 133 9.61 -13.35 -0.84
N LYS A 134 8.57 -12.54 -1.09
CA LYS A 134 7.18 -12.94 -0.86
C LYS A 134 6.69 -13.97 -1.87
N SER A 135 7.02 -13.81 -3.15
CA SER A 135 6.63 -14.75 -4.20
C SER A 135 7.26 -16.14 -4.02
N LEU A 136 8.51 -16.19 -3.55
CA LEU A 136 9.25 -17.42 -3.22
C LEU A 136 8.84 -18.05 -1.88
N GLY A 137 7.95 -17.43 -1.10
CA GLY A 137 7.49 -17.93 0.19
C GLY A 137 8.48 -17.72 1.34
N TRP A 138 9.55 -16.93 1.15
CA TRP A 138 10.50 -16.60 2.21
C TRP A 138 9.91 -15.66 3.27
N LEU A 139 8.85 -14.93 2.91
CA LEU A 139 8.11 -14.02 3.78
C LEU A 139 6.70 -14.54 4.14
N ASP A 140 6.58 -15.83 4.48
CA ASP A 140 5.28 -16.41 4.84
C ASP A 140 4.78 -16.01 6.24
N ARG A 141 5.65 -15.47 7.11
CA ARG A 141 5.25 -14.93 8.41
C ARG A 141 4.57 -13.56 8.24
N PRO A 142 3.27 -13.40 8.56
CA PRO A 142 2.54 -12.15 8.34
C PRO A 142 3.20 -10.96 9.02
N LEU A 143 3.58 -11.10 10.29
CA LEU A 143 4.25 -10.04 11.06
C LEU A 143 5.52 -9.51 10.38
N VAL A 144 6.35 -10.39 9.82
CA VAL A 144 7.60 -9.97 9.15
C VAL A 144 7.28 -9.18 7.88
N SER A 145 6.32 -9.65 7.07
CA SER A 145 5.88 -8.90 5.89
C SER A 145 5.33 -7.52 6.27
N THR A 146 4.49 -7.45 7.30
CA THR A 146 3.90 -6.19 7.79
C THR A 146 4.95 -5.21 8.27
N LEU A 147 5.95 -5.66 9.03
CA LEU A 147 7.06 -4.81 9.47
C LEU A 147 7.88 -4.29 8.28
N LEU A 148 8.09 -5.11 7.25
CA LEU A 148 8.76 -4.66 6.02
C LEU A 148 7.93 -3.63 5.25
N TYR A 149 6.61 -3.79 5.16
CA TYR A 149 5.72 -2.79 4.57
C TYR A 149 5.79 -1.45 5.30
N ILE A 150 5.70 -1.49 6.64
CA ILE A 150 5.79 -0.29 7.46
C ILE A 150 7.17 0.35 7.34
N GLY A 151 8.25 -0.42 7.45
CA GLY A 151 9.62 0.08 7.29
C GLY A 151 9.84 0.75 5.94
N LEU A 152 9.36 0.12 4.86
CA LEU A 152 9.42 0.70 3.50
C LEU A 152 8.58 1.99 3.39
N GLY A 153 7.37 2.00 3.95
CA GLY A 153 6.51 3.19 3.97
C GLY A 153 7.06 4.35 4.81
N TRP A 154 7.89 4.07 5.81
CA TRP A 154 8.51 5.09 6.66
C TRP A 154 9.85 5.61 6.15
N MET A 155 10.38 5.11 5.02
CA MET A 155 11.56 5.69 4.37
C MET A 155 11.38 7.17 4.01
N ALA A 156 10.14 7.64 3.84
CA ALA A 156 9.80 9.05 3.65
C ALA A 156 10.33 9.96 4.77
N VAL A 157 10.48 9.45 6.00
CA VAL A 157 11.01 10.24 7.12
C VAL A 157 12.46 10.67 6.88
N LEU A 158 13.25 9.87 6.16
CA LEU A 158 14.65 10.19 5.84
C LEU A 158 14.76 11.47 5.00
N VAL A 159 13.70 11.83 4.25
CA VAL A 159 13.64 13.01 3.39
C VAL A 159 12.55 13.99 3.83
N ALA A 160 12.02 13.86 5.05
CA ALA A 160 10.91 14.71 5.51
C ALA A 160 11.29 16.20 5.45
N GLY A 161 12.49 16.59 5.88
CA GLY A 161 12.95 17.98 5.81
C GLY A 161 12.86 18.57 4.39
N PRO A 162 13.55 17.98 3.39
CA PRO A 162 13.44 18.39 1.99
C PRO A 162 12.01 18.41 1.44
N VAL A 163 11.19 17.39 1.75
CA VAL A 163 9.79 17.33 1.29
C VAL A 163 8.97 18.48 1.88
N LEU A 164 9.06 18.73 3.19
CA LEU A 164 8.33 19.78 3.88
C LEU A 164 8.73 21.19 3.43
N ALA A 165 9.98 21.35 2.99
CA ALA A 165 10.43 22.61 2.40
C ALA A 165 9.90 22.83 0.97
N ALA A 166 9.55 21.76 0.27
CA ALA A 166 9.21 21.79 -1.15
C ALA A 166 7.70 21.73 -1.44
N ILE A 167 6.86 21.33 -0.48
CA ILE A 167 5.39 21.35 -0.63
C ILE A 167 4.70 22.27 0.38
N PRO A 168 3.55 22.87 0.03
CA PRO A 168 2.74 23.62 0.98
C PRO A 168 2.31 22.75 2.17
N GLY A 169 2.14 23.38 3.34
CA GLY A 169 1.71 22.72 4.58
C GLY A 169 0.49 21.78 4.43
N PRO A 170 -0.57 22.13 3.68
CA PRO A 170 -1.68 21.23 3.43
C PRO A 170 -1.29 19.94 2.68
N GLY A 171 -0.34 20.00 1.73
CA GLY A 171 0.18 18.83 1.03
C GLY A 171 0.92 17.89 1.97
N ALA A 172 1.73 18.45 2.88
CA ALA A 172 2.37 17.69 3.95
C ALA A 172 1.35 17.06 4.91
N GLY A 173 0.28 17.78 5.24
CA GLY A 173 -0.83 17.28 6.05
C GLY A 173 -1.45 16.00 5.47
N TRP A 174 -1.66 15.94 4.14
CA TRP A 174 -2.12 14.73 3.47
C TRP A 174 -1.11 13.57 3.59
N LEU A 175 0.19 13.82 3.43
CA LEU A 175 1.21 12.78 3.61
C LEU A 175 1.21 12.22 5.02
N TYR A 176 1.13 13.09 6.04
CA TYR A 176 1.06 12.65 7.43
C TYR A 176 -0.21 11.85 7.73
N ALA A 177 -1.37 12.34 7.28
CA ALA A 177 -2.63 11.62 7.43
C ALA A 177 -2.58 10.26 6.74
N GLY A 178 -1.97 10.18 5.56
CA GLY A 178 -1.79 8.93 4.81
C GLY A 178 -0.88 7.93 5.53
N GLY A 179 0.29 8.39 6.00
CA GLY A 179 1.23 7.55 6.76
C GLY A 179 0.63 7.06 8.08
N ALA A 180 -0.12 7.92 8.78
CA ALA A 180 -0.85 7.55 9.98
C ALA A 180 -1.93 6.50 9.69
N ALA A 181 -2.72 6.70 8.63
CA ALA A 181 -3.75 5.75 8.22
C ALA A 181 -3.18 4.35 7.94
N TYR A 182 -2.09 4.25 7.19
CA TYR A 182 -1.43 2.96 6.95
C TYR A 182 -0.88 2.33 8.24
N THR A 183 -0.28 3.13 9.11
CA THR A 183 0.31 2.64 10.37
C THR A 183 -0.76 2.11 11.32
N VAL A 184 -1.86 2.86 11.50
CA VAL A 184 -3.00 2.42 12.32
C VAL A 184 -3.70 1.22 11.68
N GLY A 185 -3.89 1.25 10.36
CA GLY A 185 -4.44 0.13 9.62
C GLY A 185 -3.66 -1.17 9.85
N ALA A 186 -2.32 -1.10 9.87
CA ALA A 186 -1.47 -2.29 10.04
C ALA A 186 -1.70 -2.98 11.39
N ILE A 187 -2.17 -2.25 12.40
CA ILE A 187 -2.61 -2.84 13.67
C ILE A 187 -3.81 -3.76 13.41
N PHE A 188 -4.84 -3.29 12.71
CA PHE A 188 -6.00 -4.11 12.36
C PHE A 188 -5.65 -5.29 11.45
N TYR A 189 -4.70 -5.12 10.54
CA TYR A 189 -4.17 -6.22 9.73
C TYR A 189 -3.48 -7.28 10.61
N SER A 190 -2.70 -6.88 11.62
CA SER A 190 -2.07 -7.82 12.56
C SER A 190 -3.08 -8.54 13.48
N LEU A 191 -4.25 -7.92 13.69
CA LEU A 191 -5.37 -8.47 14.45
C LEU A 191 -6.34 -9.27 13.57
N ASP A 192 -6.02 -9.47 12.28
CA ASP A 192 -6.82 -10.33 11.41
C ASP A 192 -6.91 -11.75 12.00
N GLY A 193 -8.07 -12.38 11.84
CA GLY A 193 -8.42 -13.65 12.48
C GLY A 193 -8.70 -13.56 13.99
N HIS A 194 -8.56 -12.39 14.63
CA HIS A 194 -8.92 -12.19 16.04
C HIS A 194 -10.18 -11.33 16.21
N ILE A 195 -10.43 -10.43 15.26
CA ILE A 195 -11.58 -9.52 15.26
C ILE A 195 -12.46 -9.80 14.04
N LYS A 196 -13.78 -9.91 14.24
CA LYS A 196 -14.74 -10.02 13.14
C LYS A 196 -14.70 -8.74 12.29
N PHE A 197 -14.56 -8.88 10.97
CA PHE A 197 -14.31 -7.78 10.03
C PHE A 197 -13.02 -6.97 10.27
N GLY A 198 -12.05 -7.48 11.03
CA GLY A 198 -10.78 -6.78 11.26
C GLY A 198 -10.02 -6.47 9.96
N HIS A 199 -10.04 -7.41 9.00
CA HIS A 199 -9.44 -7.22 7.67
C HIS A 199 -10.14 -6.12 6.85
N LEU A 200 -11.47 -6.00 6.96
CA LEU A 200 -12.22 -4.92 6.32
C LEU A 200 -11.84 -3.56 6.91
N VAL A 201 -11.64 -3.48 8.23
CA VAL A 201 -11.17 -2.25 8.88
C VAL A 201 -9.78 -1.87 8.35
N TRP A 202 -8.88 -2.85 8.18
CA TRP A 202 -7.61 -2.65 7.48
C TRP A 202 -7.82 -2.08 6.06
N HIS A 203 -8.72 -2.64 5.26
CA HIS A 203 -9.03 -2.13 3.92
C HIS A 203 -9.47 -0.66 3.96
N ILE A 204 -10.34 -0.28 4.90
CA ILE A 204 -10.82 1.10 5.03
C ILE A 204 -9.65 2.06 5.34
N PHE A 205 -8.74 1.68 6.24
CA PHE A 205 -7.54 2.46 6.53
C PHE A 205 -6.58 2.55 5.33
N ALA A 206 -6.37 1.44 4.60
CA ALA A 206 -5.52 1.43 3.42
C ALA A 206 -6.09 2.31 2.28
N ILE A 207 -7.41 2.26 2.07
CA ILE A 207 -8.13 3.15 1.14
C ILE A 207 -7.98 4.60 1.58
N GLY A 208 -8.22 4.91 2.86
CA GLY A 208 -8.04 6.25 3.41
C GLY A 208 -6.61 6.77 3.23
N GLY A 209 -5.61 5.91 3.48
CA GLY A 209 -4.20 6.20 3.22
C GLY A 209 -3.93 6.52 1.76
N THR A 210 -4.51 5.75 0.83
CA THR A 210 -4.40 5.99 -0.60
C THR A 210 -5.06 7.30 -1.02
N VAL A 211 -6.26 7.60 -0.52
CA VAL A 211 -6.95 8.86 -0.81
C VAL A 211 -6.09 10.04 -0.38
N CYS A 212 -5.45 9.96 0.79
CA CYS A 212 -4.54 11.01 1.25
C CYS A 212 -3.35 11.19 0.28
N HIS A 213 -2.66 10.11 -0.10
CA HIS A 213 -1.55 10.18 -1.06
C HIS A 213 -2.00 10.66 -2.44
N TYR A 214 -3.16 10.21 -2.90
CA TYR A 214 -3.79 10.66 -4.14
C TYR A 214 -4.03 12.18 -4.12
N LEU A 215 -4.59 12.72 -3.04
CA LEU A 215 -4.85 14.16 -2.91
C LEU A 215 -3.55 14.96 -2.81
N ALA A 216 -2.54 14.42 -2.11
CA ALA A 216 -1.20 15.00 -2.07
C ALA A 216 -0.62 15.12 -3.49
N VAL A 217 -0.65 14.03 -4.28
CA VAL A 217 -0.18 14.02 -5.67
C VAL A 217 -1.00 14.96 -6.55
N TRP A 218 -2.32 14.81 -6.56
CA TRP A 218 -3.18 15.54 -7.49
C TRP A 218 -3.17 17.06 -7.27
N ARG A 219 -3.09 17.52 -6.01
CA ARG A 219 -3.26 18.94 -5.67
C ARG A 219 -1.97 19.68 -5.35
N TYR A 220 -0.90 18.99 -4.99
CA TYR A 220 0.31 19.62 -4.44
C TYR A 220 1.60 19.16 -5.11
N ILE A 221 1.52 18.17 -5.99
CA ILE A 221 2.60 17.84 -6.91
C ILE A 221 2.21 18.36 -8.27
#